data_AF-A0A533BMY7-F1
#
_entry.id   AF-A0A533BMY7-F1
#
_cell.length_a   1.000
_cell.length_b   1.000
_cell.length_c   1.000
_cell.angle_alpha   90.00
_cell.angle_beta   90.00
_cell.angle_gamma   90.00
#
_symmetry.space_group_name_H-M   'P 1'
#
loop_
_entity.id
_entity.type
_entity.pdbx_description
1 polymer ?
#
loop_
_entity_poly.entity_id
_entity_poly.type
_entity_poly.pdbx_seq_one_letter_code
_entity_poly.pdbx_strand_id
1 'polypeptide(L)'
;MIRTAGYTAPMRHSWRVTNQANAFCNLMCTASVCMCGSDGSFDSMGEGMFCNFDGTPLVEGSHRPDEIITCELRPDLVREARAEWGVENNIYQFGHRGYVAVKGGAQDCPYTYMHDMLAGKYRLPWEAAVKITDGTSCGFAAPERTYDGSLEPRRKSA
;
A
#
# COMPACT_ATOMS: atom_id res chain seq x y z
N MET A 1 5.37 6.20 4.78
CA MET A 1 4.15 5.41 5.08
C MET A 1 4.36 4.57 6.32
N ILE A 2 3.35 4.50 7.20
CA ILE A 2 3.33 3.53 8.30
C ILE A 2 2.35 2.42 7.90
N ARG A 3 2.75 1.15 8.02
CA ARG A 3 1.92 -0.01 7.69
C ARG A 3 1.88 -0.99 8.86
N THR A 4 0.75 -1.08 9.54
CA THR A 4 0.50 -2.09 10.57
C THR A 4 -0.22 -3.29 9.98
N ALA A 5 0.17 -4.50 10.35
CA ALA A 5 -0.42 -5.74 9.85
C ALA A 5 -0.56 -6.81 10.93
N GLY A 6 -1.53 -7.70 10.73
CA GLY A 6 -1.65 -9.00 11.42
C GLY A 6 -1.65 -10.14 10.40
N TYR A 7 -0.92 -9.98 9.29
CA TYR A 7 -0.92 -10.99 8.23
C TYR A 7 -0.34 -12.31 8.73
N THR A 8 -0.95 -13.39 8.28
CA THR A 8 -0.52 -14.76 8.52
C THR A 8 0.39 -15.22 7.40
N ALA A 9 1.25 -16.21 7.68
CA ALA A 9 2.03 -16.87 6.64
C ALA A 9 1.07 -17.45 5.57
N PRO A 10 1.40 -17.41 4.25
CA PRO A 10 2.73 -17.29 3.64
C PRO A 10 3.09 -15.91 3.05
N MET A 11 2.42 -14.82 3.45
CA MET A 11 2.53 -13.52 2.77
C MET A 11 3.85 -12.75 2.97
N ARG A 12 4.85 -13.35 3.62
CA ARG A 12 6.10 -12.69 4.06
C ARG A 12 6.85 -12.05 2.90
N HIS A 13 7.11 -12.82 1.85
CA HIS A 13 7.87 -12.32 0.70
C HIS A 13 7.13 -11.15 0.02
N SER A 14 5.85 -11.33 -0.30
CA SER A 14 5.01 -10.29 -0.90
C SER A 14 4.92 -9.05 -0.02
N TRP A 15 4.87 -9.21 1.31
CA TRP A 15 4.88 -8.11 2.27
C TRP A 15 6.18 -7.29 2.19
N ARG A 16 7.34 -7.94 2.14
CA ARG A 16 8.64 -7.27 1.98
C ARG A 16 8.78 -6.58 0.63
N VAL A 17 8.38 -7.25 -0.45
CA VAL A 17 8.40 -6.68 -1.82
C VAL A 17 7.53 -5.43 -1.87
N THR A 18 6.31 -5.50 -1.33
CA THR A 18 5.39 -4.37 -1.37
C THR A 18 5.83 -3.21 -0.49
N ASN A 19 6.54 -3.44 0.62
CA ASN A 19 7.12 -2.34 1.41
C ASN A 19 8.19 -1.57 0.62
N GLN A 20 9.11 -2.28 -0.02
CA GLN A 20 10.16 -1.67 -0.86
C GLN A 20 9.56 -0.95 -2.06
N ALA A 21 8.63 -1.60 -2.77
CA ALA A 21 7.94 -1.00 -3.91
C ALA A 21 7.13 0.25 -3.51
N ASN A 22 6.41 0.21 -2.39
CA ASN A 22 5.69 1.38 -1.89
C ASN A 22 6.63 2.54 -1.58
N ALA A 23 7.82 2.25 -1.03
CA ALA A 23 8.83 3.26 -0.75
C ALA A 23 9.36 3.90 -2.03
N PHE A 24 9.88 3.07 -2.95
CA PHE A 24 10.48 3.48 -4.22
C PHE A 24 9.49 4.24 -5.11
N CYS A 25 8.33 3.64 -5.42
CA CYS A 25 7.37 4.21 -6.35
C CYS A 25 6.81 5.58 -5.92
N ASN A 26 6.94 5.94 -4.63
CA ASN A 26 6.38 7.17 -4.07
C ASN A 26 7.44 8.11 -3.47
N LEU A 27 8.73 7.82 -3.66
CA LEU A 27 9.85 8.52 -3.02
C LEU A 27 9.55 8.82 -1.55
N MET A 28 9.31 7.79 -0.74
CA MET A 28 9.00 7.94 0.69
C MET A 28 9.63 6.84 1.52
N CYS A 29 10.04 7.14 2.74
CA CYS A 29 10.39 6.08 3.68
C CYS A 29 9.14 5.28 4.10
N THR A 30 9.31 3.99 4.36
CA THR A 30 8.25 3.14 4.94
C THR A 30 8.71 2.55 6.27
N ALA A 31 7.82 2.54 7.25
CA ALA A 31 7.98 1.80 8.50
C ALA A 31 6.80 0.82 8.63
N SER A 32 7.08 -0.46 8.55
CA SER A 32 6.06 -1.50 8.49
C SER A 32 6.27 -2.50 9.61
N VAL A 33 5.17 -2.92 10.27
CA VAL A 33 5.19 -3.92 11.35
C VAL A 33 4.09 -4.95 11.12
N CYS A 34 4.38 -6.20 11.44
CA CYS A 34 3.44 -7.30 11.45
C CYS A 34 3.49 -8.00 12.81
N MET A 35 2.32 -8.26 13.38
CA MET A 35 2.18 -9.00 14.65
C MET A 35 2.98 -10.31 14.63
N CYS A 36 3.58 -10.65 15.77
CA CYS A 36 4.22 -11.94 16.03
C CYS A 36 3.37 -12.73 17.02
N GLY A 37 3.30 -14.04 16.85
CA GLY A 37 2.59 -14.94 17.77
C GLY A 37 1.40 -15.65 17.12
N SER A 38 0.78 -16.52 17.91
CA SER A 38 -0.37 -17.34 17.52
C SER A 38 -1.62 -16.90 18.28
N ASP A 39 -2.76 -16.85 17.61
CA ASP A 39 -4.07 -16.70 18.25
C ASP A 39 -4.74 -18.05 18.55
N GLY A 40 -4.01 -19.17 18.34
CA GLY A 40 -4.51 -20.54 18.47
C GLY A 40 -5.15 -21.09 17.20
N SER A 41 -5.38 -20.25 16.18
CA SER A 41 -5.87 -20.66 14.85
C SER A 41 -4.83 -20.42 13.76
N PHE A 42 -4.12 -19.30 13.81
CA PHE A 42 -3.08 -18.95 12.86
C PHE A 42 -1.86 -18.32 13.52
N ASP A 43 -0.71 -18.56 12.91
CA ASP A 43 0.54 -17.90 13.27
C ASP A 43 0.74 -16.65 12.42
N SER A 44 0.91 -15.51 13.11
CA SER A 44 1.27 -14.24 12.48
C SER A 44 2.77 -14.21 12.14
N MET A 45 3.12 -13.53 11.05
CA MET A 45 4.48 -13.65 10.48
C MET A 45 5.61 -13.09 11.35
N GLY A 46 5.31 -12.16 12.28
CA GLY A 46 6.27 -11.42 13.08
C GLY A 46 7.27 -10.68 12.22
N GLU A 47 6.94 -9.48 11.72
CA GLU A 47 7.88 -8.72 10.88
C GLU A 47 8.02 -7.30 11.41
N GLY A 48 9.19 -6.70 11.17
CA GLY A 48 9.30 -5.27 11.07
C GLY A 48 10.30 -4.91 9.97
N MET A 49 10.03 -3.84 9.25
CA MET A 49 10.85 -3.43 8.13
C MET A 49 10.82 -1.92 7.96
N PHE A 50 12.00 -1.32 7.89
CA PHE A 50 12.19 0.05 7.46
C PHE A 50 12.76 0.04 6.04
N CYS A 51 12.16 0.79 5.13
CA CYS A 51 12.74 1.03 3.80
C CYS A 51 13.04 2.51 3.62
N ASN A 52 14.18 2.79 3.01
CA ASN A 52 14.53 4.11 2.52
C ASN A 52 13.65 4.50 1.31
N PHE A 53 13.63 5.79 0.94
CA PHE A 53 12.80 6.30 -0.14
C PHE A 53 13.17 5.81 -1.54
N ASP A 54 14.35 5.24 -1.71
CA ASP A 54 14.79 4.55 -2.93
C ASP A 54 14.35 3.07 -2.98
N GLY A 55 13.61 2.59 -1.97
CA GLY A 55 13.17 1.20 -1.87
C GLY A 55 14.12 0.29 -1.12
N THR A 56 15.31 0.74 -0.74
CA THR A 56 16.31 -0.10 -0.06
C THR A 56 15.87 -0.42 1.37
N PRO A 57 15.89 -1.70 1.81
CA PRO A 57 15.70 -2.04 3.22
C PRO A 57 16.82 -1.45 4.07
N LEU A 58 16.45 -0.70 5.11
CA LEU A 58 17.40 -0.15 6.09
C LEU A 58 17.57 -1.10 7.27
N VAL A 59 16.46 -1.65 7.77
CA VAL A 59 16.41 -2.56 8.91
C VAL A 59 15.30 -3.57 8.68
N GLU A 60 15.59 -4.84 8.92
CA GLU A 60 14.63 -5.93 8.95
C GLU A 60 14.67 -6.58 10.34
N GLY A 61 13.50 -6.91 10.88
CA GLY A 61 13.35 -7.65 12.13
C GLY A 61 13.73 -9.13 11.99
N SER A 62 13.83 -9.80 13.13
CA SER A 62 14.22 -11.21 13.25
C SER A 62 13.05 -12.15 13.56
N HIS A 63 11.82 -11.66 13.51
CA HIS A 63 10.58 -12.42 13.75
C HIS A 63 10.39 -12.88 15.19
N ARG A 64 11.02 -12.19 16.13
CA ARG A 64 10.95 -12.56 17.54
C ARG A 64 9.73 -11.91 18.20
N PRO A 65 9.03 -12.64 19.10
CA PRO A 65 8.07 -12.02 19.99
C PRO A 65 8.71 -10.87 20.77
N ASP A 66 7.96 -9.79 20.98
CA ASP A 66 8.37 -8.59 21.71
C ASP A 66 9.63 -7.89 21.18
N GLU A 67 10.01 -8.15 19.92
CA GLU A 67 11.14 -7.49 19.27
C GLU A 67 10.88 -6.00 19.04
N ILE A 68 11.78 -5.15 19.53
CA ILE A 68 11.77 -3.71 19.27
C ILE A 68 12.75 -3.43 18.13
N ILE A 69 12.21 -3.01 16.99
CA ILE A 69 12.98 -2.72 15.78
C ILE A 69 13.05 -1.20 15.64
N THR A 70 14.26 -0.66 15.53
CA THR A 70 14.50 0.79 15.48
C THR A 70 15.33 1.16 14.25
N CYS A 71 15.09 2.35 13.71
CA CYS A 71 15.82 2.89 12.56
C CYS A 71 15.72 4.41 12.59
N GLU A 72 16.83 5.10 12.33
CA GLU A 72 16.81 6.54 12.07
C GLU A 72 16.39 6.79 10.62
N LEU A 73 15.45 7.72 10.41
CA LEU A 73 14.99 8.13 9.10
C LEU A 73 15.32 9.60 8.86
N ARG A 74 15.59 9.97 7.60
CA ARG A 74 15.98 11.32 7.17
C ARG A 74 14.97 11.93 6.19
N PRO A 75 13.83 12.47 6.68
CA PRO A 75 12.81 13.10 5.82
C PRO A 75 13.31 14.31 5.01
N ASP A 76 14.39 14.94 5.44
CA ASP A 76 15.07 16.00 4.69
C ASP A 76 15.65 15.49 3.37
N LEU A 77 16.31 14.33 3.35
CA LEU A 77 16.82 13.71 2.13
C LEU A 77 15.67 13.30 1.17
N VAL A 78 14.52 12.92 1.72
CA VAL A 78 13.31 12.66 0.92
C VAL A 78 12.85 13.93 0.20
N ARG A 79 12.88 15.08 0.90
CA ARG A 79 12.49 16.37 0.32
C ARG A 79 13.47 16.80 -0.76
N GLU A 80 14.76 16.62 -0.52
CA GLU A 80 15.81 16.88 -1.50
C GLU A 80 15.62 16.00 -2.74
N ALA A 81 15.45 14.67 -2.58
CA ALA A 81 15.23 13.76 -3.69
C ALA A 81 13.99 14.15 -4.53
N ARG A 82 12.88 14.53 -3.89
CA ARG A 82 11.67 14.96 -4.59
C ARG A 82 11.84 16.27 -5.37
N ALA A 83 12.74 17.15 -4.95
CA ALA A 83 13.02 18.41 -5.62
C ALA A 83 14.04 18.24 -6.75
N GLU A 84 15.08 17.44 -6.53
CA GLU A 84 16.27 17.40 -7.39
C GLU A 84 16.33 16.19 -8.33
N TRP A 85 15.64 15.08 -8.01
CA TRP A 85 15.72 13.89 -8.85
C TRP A 85 14.88 14.07 -10.13
N GLY A 86 15.43 13.54 -11.23
CA GLY A 86 14.79 13.54 -12.55
C GLY A 86 14.21 12.17 -12.91
N VAL A 87 15.09 11.24 -13.31
CA VAL A 87 14.71 9.91 -13.86
C VAL A 87 13.93 9.08 -12.83
N GLU A 88 14.31 9.16 -11.57
CA GLU A 88 13.72 8.41 -10.45
C GLU A 88 12.56 9.17 -9.76
N ASN A 89 12.15 10.34 -10.27
CA ASN A 89 11.05 11.10 -9.72
C ASN A 89 9.70 10.63 -10.29
N ASN A 90 9.35 9.38 -9.97
CA ASN A 90 8.17 8.71 -10.51
C ASN A 90 6.88 9.44 -10.19
N ILE A 91 6.76 10.01 -8.97
CA ILE A 91 5.57 10.72 -8.53
C ILE A 91 5.33 12.02 -9.31
N TYR A 92 6.40 12.74 -9.69
CA TYR A 92 6.27 13.90 -10.58
C TYR A 92 5.93 13.48 -12.02
N GLN A 93 6.63 12.46 -12.53
CA GLN A 93 6.45 11.95 -13.90
C GLN A 93 5.05 11.40 -14.15
N PHE A 94 4.39 10.85 -13.13
CA PHE A 94 3.03 10.33 -13.22
C PHE A 94 2.04 11.35 -13.80
N GLY A 95 2.17 12.63 -13.44
CA GLY A 95 1.30 13.72 -13.91
C GLY A 95 1.91 14.62 -15.01
N HIS A 96 3.16 14.41 -15.41
CA HIS A 96 3.89 15.26 -16.36
C HIS A 96 4.57 14.40 -17.43
N ARG A 97 3.80 13.54 -18.10
CA ARG A 97 4.35 12.47 -18.94
C ARG A 97 5.04 13.05 -20.19
N GLY A 98 6.26 12.60 -20.47
CA GLY A 98 6.99 13.04 -21.66
C GLY A 98 7.32 14.53 -21.68
N TYR A 99 7.61 15.15 -20.52
CA TYR A 99 7.88 16.59 -20.39
C TYR A 99 9.07 17.10 -21.21
N VAL A 100 9.96 16.21 -21.69
CA VAL A 100 11.04 16.56 -22.64
C VAL A 100 10.49 16.85 -24.04
N ALA A 101 9.43 16.16 -24.45
CA ALA A 101 8.81 16.30 -25.78
C ALA A 101 7.62 17.26 -25.77
N VAL A 102 6.89 17.37 -24.65
CA VAL A 102 5.71 18.22 -24.49
C VAL A 102 5.96 19.23 -23.39
N LYS A 103 5.82 20.53 -23.67
CA LYS A 103 6.01 21.58 -22.65
C LYS A 103 5.05 21.36 -21.49
N GLY A 104 5.60 21.10 -20.30
CA GLY A 104 4.83 20.77 -19.09
C GLY A 104 4.37 19.31 -19.00
N GLY A 105 4.64 18.48 -20.00
CA GLY A 105 4.19 17.09 -20.07
C GLY A 105 2.70 16.92 -20.39
N ALA A 106 2.33 15.71 -20.78
CA ALA A 106 0.93 15.32 -20.92
C ALA A 106 0.33 15.05 -19.53
N GLN A 107 -0.80 15.73 -19.24
CA GLN A 107 -1.44 15.76 -17.92
C GLN A 107 -2.82 15.09 -17.88
N ASP A 108 -3.26 14.51 -19.00
CA ASP A 108 -4.44 13.63 -19.04
C ASP A 108 -4.18 12.32 -18.29
N CYS A 109 -5.27 11.65 -17.86
CA CYS A 109 -5.23 10.32 -17.24
C CYS A 109 -5.44 9.25 -18.33
N PRO A 110 -4.40 8.52 -18.77
CA PRO A 110 -4.53 7.52 -19.83
C PRO A 110 -5.04 6.16 -19.31
N TYR A 111 -5.27 6.03 -18.01
CA TYR A 111 -5.52 4.74 -17.35
C TYR A 111 -7.02 4.49 -17.21
N THR A 112 -7.57 3.64 -18.07
CA THR A 112 -9.01 3.32 -18.09
C THR A 112 -9.55 2.88 -16.73
N TYR A 113 -8.79 2.09 -15.99
CA TYR A 113 -9.19 1.62 -14.67
C TYR A 113 -9.42 2.76 -13.66
N MET A 114 -8.73 3.89 -13.80
CA MET A 114 -8.93 5.07 -12.93
C MET A 114 -10.25 5.76 -13.27
N HIS A 115 -10.57 5.91 -14.56
CA HIS A 115 -11.86 6.43 -15.02
C HIS A 115 -13.01 5.53 -14.57
N ASP A 116 -12.85 4.22 -14.72
CA ASP A 116 -13.86 3.25 -14.31
C ASP A 116 -14.05 3.28 -12.78
N MET A 117 -12.98 3.39 -11.99
CA MET A 117 -13.07 3.50 -10.54
C MET A 117 -13.79 4.78 -10.10
N LEU A 118 -13.47 5.93 -10.70
CA LEU A 118 -14.16 7.20 -10.43
C LEU A 118 -15.63 7.15 -10.82
N ALA A 119 -15.97 6.47 -11.90
CA ALA A 119 -17.35 6.30 -12.37
C ALA A 119 -18.14 5.22 -11.62
N GLY A 120 -17.53 4.50 -10.67
CA GLY A 120 -18.15 3.35 -9.99
C GLY A 120 -18.40 2.14 -10.90
N LYS A 121 -17.62 2.02 -11.98
CA LYS A 121 -17.75 0.98 -13.03
C LYS A 121 -16.52 0.07 -13.12
N TYR A 122 -15.58 0.16 -12.19
CA TYR A 122 -14.41 -0.72 -12.17
C TYR A 122 -14.84 -2.19 -12.17
N ARG A 123 -14.41 -2.93 -13.19
CA ARG A 123 -14.75 -4.33 -13.37
C ARG A 123 -13.61 -5.08 -14.03
N LEU A 124 -13.24 -6.25 -13.48
CA LEU A 124 -12.23 -7.10 -14.10
C LEU A 124 -12.85 -7.94 -15.23
N PRO A 125 -12.14 -8.19 -16.35
CA PRO A 125 -12.67 -9.02 -17.44
C PRO A 125 -13.07 -10.44 -17.01
N TRP A 126 -12.42 -10.99 -15.98
CA TRP A 126 -12.67 -12.32 -15.43
C TRP A 126 -13.51 -12.30 -14.14
N GLU A 127 -14.12 -11.17 -13.76
CA GLU A 127 -14.82 -11.02 -12.48
C GLU A 127 -15.92 -12.07 -12.28
N ALA A 128 -16.60 -12.46 -13.36
CA ALA A 128 -17.63 -13.51 -13.32
C ALA A 128 -17.09 -14.90 -12.95
N ALA A 129 -15.78 -15.13 -13.07
CA ALA A 129 -15.12 -16.39 -12.71
C ALA A 129 -14.51 -16.36 -11.29
N VAL A 130 -14.56 -15.22 -10.59
CA VAL A 130 -14.04 -15.10 -9.22
C VAL A 130 -14.94 -15.89 -8.27
N LYS A 131 -14.35 -16.84 -7.55
CA LYS A 131 -15.09 -17.76 -6.67
C LYS A 131 -15.29 -17.25 -5.24
N ILE A 132 -14.39 -16.39 -4.78
CA ILE A 132 -14.39 -15.84 -3.42
C ILE A 132 -14.68 -14.35 -3.53
N THR A 133 -15.93 -13.97 -3.25
CA THR A 133 -16.42 -12.59 -3.34
C THR A 133 -17.00 -12.08 -2.01
N ASP A 134 -17.08 -12.95 -1.00
CA ASP A 134 -17.51 -12.64 0.36
C ASP A 134 -16.87 -13.61 1.38
N GLY A 135 -17.27 -13.50 2.65
CA GLY A 135 -16.74 -14.30 3.76
C GLY A 135 -17.40 -15.68 3.96
N THR A 136 -18.31 -16.12 3.08
CA THR A 136 -19.07 -17.37 3.28
C THR A 136 -18.18 -18.61 3.36
N SER A 137 -17.10 -18.64 2.59
CA SER A 137 -16.09 -19.72 2.64
C SER A 137 -15.39 -19.86 4.01
N CYS A 138 -15.43 -18.81 4.84
CA CYS A 138 -14.91 -18.79 6.20
C CYS A 138 -16.01 -18.96 7.27
N GLY A 139 -17.24 -19.32 6.87
CA GLY A 139 -18.36 -19.54 7.79
C GLY A 139 -19.14 -18.29 8.20
N PHE A 140 -18.87 -17.13 7.59
CA PHE A 140 -19.65 -15.91 7.83
C PHE A 140 -20.95 -15.91 7.01
N ALA A 141 -22.01 -15.28 7.54
CA ALA A 141 -23.23 -15.03 6.78
C ALA A 141 -22.96 -14.05 5.62
N ALA A 142 -23.75 -14.16 4.54
CA ALA A 142 -23.65 -13.24 3.40
C ALA A 142 -23.94 -11.79 3.86
N PRO A 143 -23.20 -10.79 3.36
CA PRO A 143 -23.39 -9.40 3.77
C PRO A 143 -24.70 -8.83 3.21
N GLU A 144 -25.52 -8.23 4.09
CA GLU A 144 -26.80 -7.60 3.70
C GLU A 144 -26.70 -6.08 3.51
N ARG A 145 -25.64 -5.45 4.02
CA ARG A 145 -25.48 -4.00 4.02
C ARG A 145 -24.93 -3.52 2.67
N THR A 146 -25.58 -2.51 2.09
CA THR A 146 -25.05 -1.77 0.94
C THR A 146 -24.19 -0.60 1.40
N TYR A 147 -23.19 -0.25 0.60
CA TYR A 147 -22.38 0.96 0.81
C TYR A 147 -23.20 2.19 0.38
N ASP A 148 -23.40 3.14 1.28
CA ASP A 148 -24.24 4.33 1.05
C ASP A 148 -23.52 5.47 0.31
N GLY A 149 -22.20 5.38 0.12
CA GLY A 149 -21.41 6.38 -0.61
C GLY A 149 -21.36 7.77 0.02
N SER A 150 -21.96 7.97 1.21
CA SER A 150 -22.01 9.28 1.85
C SER A 150 -20.64 9.60 2.47
N LEU A 151 -20.04 10.70 2.00
CA LEU A 151 -18.80 11.25 2.56
C LEU A 151 -19.03 11.98 3.90
N GLU A 152 -20.27 12.07 4.37
CA GLU A 152 -20.62 12.70 5.63
C GLU A 152 -20.18 11.79 6.80
N PRO A 153 -19.31 12.27 7.70
CA PRO A 153 -18.98 11.51 8.89
C PRO A 153 -20.27 11.31 9.69
N ARG A 154 -20.66 10.04 9.91
CA ARG A 154 -21.79 9.70 10.78
C ARG A 154 -21.55 10.35 12.14
N ARG A 155 -22.24 11.45 12.43
CA ARG A 155 -22.26 12.05 13.77
C ARG A 155 -22.72 10.97 14.72
N LYS A 156 -21.87 10.59 15.66
CA LYS A 156 -22.30 9.78 16.80
C LYS A 156 -23.36 10.59 17.53
N SER A 157 -24.60 10.11 17.56
CA SER A 157 -25.61 10.61 18.47
C SER A 157 -25.09 10.45 19.90
N ALA A 158 -25.11 11.55 20.65
CA ALA A 158 -24.79 11.59 22.08
C ALA A 158 -25.79 10.78 22.90
#